data_AF-A0ABD6D0I0-F1
#
_entry.id   AF-A0ABD6D0I0-F1
#
_cell.length_a   1.000
_cell.length_b   1.000
_cell.length_c   1.000
_cell.angle_alpha   90.00
_cell.angle_beta   90.00
_cell.angle_gamma   90.00
#
_symmetry.space_group_name_H-M   'P 1'
#
loop_
_entity.id
_entity.type
_entity.pdbx_description
1 polymer ?
#
loop_
_entity_poly.entity_id
_entity_poly.type
_entity_poly.pdbx_seq_one_letter_code
_entity_poly.pdbx_strand_id
1 'polypeptide(L)'
;MDRDARLDRLYSLFDDLERHVGGKRRLRDCDGYMDWPDRGVYFFFANGEYRANGDQLRLTRVGTHAVSEGSGTTLWNRLRTHRGALSGTYEDGGNHRGSVFRERVGEALVERHGLHDEYPQWGHGSSAGRDLRLEELDLERRVSDYIRDLPFLWVNVDDEPSPDSDRAYLERNVIALVSNYGEDPIDPRDARWLGHDTSSEKIRRSGLWNVDHVDEACDPAVLDRVSEAIVETDSP
;
A
#
# COMPACT_ATOMS: atom_id res chain seq x y z
N MET A 1 1.36 8.14 25.46
CA MET A 1 0.04 8.31 24.82
C MET A 1 -0.47 6.93 24.48
N ASP A 2 -1.73 6.62 24.79
CA ASP A 2 -2.34 5.33 24.46
C ASP A 2 -2.35 5.11 22.93
N ARG A 3 -2.34 3.87 22.47
CA ARG A 3 -2.32 3.52 21.03
C ARG A 3 -3.54 4.08 20.31
N ASP A 4 -4.71 4.03 20.92
CA ASP A 4 -5.97 4.57 20.38
C ASP A 4 -5.88 6.08 20.11
N ALA A 5 -5.41 6.86 21.10
CA ALA A 5 -5.21 8.31 20.93
C ALA A 5 -4.17 8.66 19.86
N ARG A 6 -3.12 7.83 19.69
CA ARG A 6 -2.14 8.00 18.60
C ARG A 6 -2.76 7.70 17.24
N LEU A 7 -3.64 6.70 17.14
CA LEU A 7 -4.38 6.41 15.92
C LEU A 7 -5.33 7.55 15.56
N ASP A 8 -6.09 8.07 16.52
CA ASP A 8 -6.96 9.23 16.28
C ASP A 8 -6.19 10.45 15.78
N ARG A 9 -5.01 10.70 16.35
CA ARG A 9 -4.10 11.75 15.86
C ARG A 9 -3.62 11.47 14.44
N LEU A 10 -3.19 10.25 14.12
CA LEU A 10 -2.76 9.88 12.77
C LEU A 10 -3.88 10.09 11.74
N TYR A 11 -5.09 9.66 12.06
CA TYR A 11 -6.22 9.81 11.14
C TYR A 11 -6.67 11.27 11.00
N SER A 12 -6.57 12.09 12.05
CA SER A 12 -6.74 13.55 11.91
C SER A 12 -5.72 14.14 10.93
N LEU A 13 -4.46 13.69 10.98
CA LEU A 13 -3.43 14.09 10.02
C LEU A 13 -3.76 13.62 8.59
N PHE A 14 -4.37 12.45 8.40
CA PHE A 14 -4.83 12.03 7.07
C PHE A 14 -5.95 12.89 6.53
N ASP A 15 -6.86 13.40 7.37
CA ASP A 15 -7.88 14.35 6.93
C ASP A 15 -7.26 15.68 6.51
N ASP A 16 -6.27 16.17 7.27
CA ASP A 16 -5.53 17.39 6.92
C ASP A 16 -4.79 17.21 5.60
N LEU A 17 -4.09 16.08 5.45
CA LEU A 17 -3.42 15.73 4.19
C LEU A 17 -4.41 15.65 3.03
N GLU A 18 -5.57 15.02 3.22
CA GLU A 18 -6.59 14.92 2.18
C GLU A 18 -7.08 16.30 1.72
N ARG A 19 -7.33 17.22 2.66
CA ARG A 19 -7.68 18.62 2.31
C ARG A 19 -6.54 19.30 1.55
N HIS A 20 -5.31 19.03 1.97
CA HIS A 20 -4.10 19.64 1.43
C HIS A 20 -3.79 19.22 -0.01
N VAL A 21 -4.00 17.94 -0.36
CA VAL A 21 -3.74 17.41 -1.73
C VAL A 21 -4.98 17.35 -2.62
N GLY A 22 -6.10 17.91 -2.16
CA GLY A 22 -7.35 18.02 -2.93
C GLY A 22 -8.14 16.72 -3.04
N GLY A 23 -8.08 15.84 -2.03
CA GLY A 23 -8.82 14.59 -1.96
C GLY A 23 -7.96 13.34 -2.17
N LYS A 24 -8.47 12.17 -1.73
CA LYS A 24 -7.84 10.88 -2.06
C LYS A 24 -7.89 10.65 -3.57
N ARG A 25 -6.82 10.08 -4.13
CA ARG A 25 -6.76 9.67 -5.55
C ARG A 25 -7.02 8.17 -5.68
N ARG A 26 -7.32 7.72 -6.90
CA ARG A 26 -7.39 6.31 -7.28
C ARG A 26 -6.45 6.07 -8.43
N LEU A 27 -5.67 4.99 -8.40
CA LEU A 27 -4.64 4.77 -9.41
C LEU A 27 -5.19 4.61 -10.83
N ARG A 28 -6.45 4.18 -11.00
CA ARG A 28 -7.11 4.18 -12.33
C ARG A 28 -7.20 5.56 -12.97
N ASP A 29 -7.24 6.62 -12.16
CA ASP A 29 -7.44 8.01 -12.58
C ASP A 29 -6.12 8.81 -12.57
N CYS A 30 -4.99 8.14 -12.29
CA CYS A 30 -3.68 8.76 -12.19
C CYS A 30 -2.80 8.45 -13.41
N ASP A 31 -1.96 9.39 -13.83
CA ASP A 31 -0.91 9.18 -14.82
C ASP A 31 0.39 9.94 -14.49
N GLY A 32 1.40 9.82 -15.36
CA GLY A 32 2.72 10.40 -15.15
C GLY A 32 2.87 11.86 -15.53
N TYR A 33 1.79 12.50 -15.99
CA TYR A 33 1.76 13.93 -16.29
C TYR A 33 1.22 14.75 -15.11
N MET A 34 0.77 14.09 -14.05
CA MET A 34 0.41 14.74 -12.79
C MET A 34 1.66 15.14 -12.00
N ASP A 35 1.51 16.15 -11.14
CA ASP A 35 2.57 16.70 -10.29
C ASP A 35 2.84 15.80 -9.07
N TRP A 36 3.49 14.66 -9.32
CA TRP A 36 3.97 13.78 -8.26
C TRP A 36 5.30 14.28 -7.70
N PRO A 37 5.52 14.22 -6.37
CA PRO A 37 6.85 14.44 -5.83
C PRO A 37 7.79 13.33 -6.32
N ASP A 38 9.08 13.67 -6.45
CA ASP A 38 10.11 12.72 -6.84
C ASP A 38 10.17 11.56 -5.85
N ARG A 39 10.02 11.85 -4.56
CA ARG A 39 10.05 10.86 -3.49
C ARG A 39 9.02 11.13 -2.40
N GLY A 40 8.59 10.07 -1.71
CA GLY A 40 7.51 10.17 -0.75
C GLY A 40 7.02 8.83 -0.21
N VAL A 41 6.03 8.91 0.69
CA VAL A 41 5.33 7.75 1.24
C VAL A 41 3.87 7.80 0.79
N TYR A 42 3.32 6.65 0.39
CA TYR A 42 1.90 6.52 0.01
C TYR A 42 1.11 5.73 1.05
N PHE A 43 -0.17 6.09 1.19
CA PHE A 43 -1.12 5.52 2.15
C PHE A 43 -2.38 5.09 1.40
N PHE A 44 -2.55 3.79 1.15
CA PHE A 44 -3.78 3.24 0.58
C PHE A 44 -4.80 2.96 1.68
N PHE A 45 -6.05 3.28 1.39
CA PHE A 45 -7.20 3.03 2.23
C PHE A 45 -8.09 1.96 1.61
N ALA A 46 -8.79 1.20 2.45
CA ALA A 46 -9.73 0.19 1.98
C ALA A 46 -10.94 0.85 1.31
N ASN A 47 -11.47 0.24 0.26
CA ASN A 47 -12.71 0.72 -0.36
C ASN A 47 -13.91 0.23 0.46
N GLY A 48 -14.70 1.15 1.01
CA GLY A 48 -15.94 0.85 1.73
C GLY A 48 -15.75 0.21 3.12
N GLU A 49 -14.56 0.31 3.70
CA GLU A 49 -14.28 -0.11 5.08
C GLU A 49 -13.74 1.08 5.88
N TYR A 50 -14.30 1.28 7.06
CA TYR A 50 -14.13 2.50 7.86
C TYR A 50 -13.58 2.15 9.25
N ARG A 51 -13.03 3.15 9.95
CA ARG A 51 -12.72 3.01 11.36
C ARG A 51 -13.97 2.71 12.19
N ALA A 52 -13.81 2.01 13.30
CA ALA A 52 -14.93 1.66 14.18
C ALA A 52 -15.55 2.89 14.85
N ASN A 53 -14.77 3.96 15.03
CA ASN A 53 -15.18 5.18 15.73
C ASN A 53 -15.54 6.37 14.81
N GLY A 54 -15.64 6.18 13.49
CA GLY A 54 -15.90 7.29 12.57
C GLY A 54 -16.19 6.89 11.12
N ASP A 55 -16.21 7.87 10.24
CA ASP A 55 -16.45 7.76 8.79
C ASP A 55 -15.17 7.83 7.95
N GLN A 56 -14.01 7.81 8.61
CA GLN A 56 -12.71 7.77 7.96
C GLN A 56 -12.44 6.37 7.40
N LEU A 57 -12.07 6.29 6.12
CA LEU A 57 -11.70 5.03 5.49
C LEU A 57 -10.50 4.43 6.21
N ARG A 58 -10.53 3.12 6.44
CA ARG A 58 -9.47 2.43 7.16
C ARG A 58 -8.22 2.29 6.29
N LEU A 59 -7.05 2.68 6.82
CA LEU A 59 -5.77 2.44 6.18
C LEU A 59 -5.57 0.94 5.94
N THR A 60 -5.14 0.57 4.73
CA THR A 60 -4.96 -0.83 4.34
C THR A 60 -3.54 -1.15 3.86
N ARG A 61 -2.76 -0.16 3.43
CA ARG A 61 -1.36 -0.35 3.06
C ARG A 61 -0.59 0.95 3.16
N VAL A 62 0.62 0.88 3.66
CA VAL A 62 1.62 1.95 3.56
C VAL A 62 2.72 1.48 2.63
N GLY A 63 3.34 2.39 1.88
CA GLY A 63 4.68 2.07 1.41
C GLY A 63 5.46 3.21 0.81
N THR A 64 6.71 2.90 0.49
CA THR A 64 7.65 3.83 -0.12
C THR A 64 8.42 3.19 -1.29
N HIS A 65 9.48 3.86 -1.76
CA HIS A 65 10.41 3.44 -2.79
C HIS A 65 11.83 3.93 -2.50
N ALA A 66 12.80 3.43 -3.28
CA ALA A 66 14.20 3.86 -3.22
C ALA A 66 14.82 3.81 -1.81
N VAL A 67 14.57 2.75 -1.04
CA VAL A 67 15.20 2.51 0.27
C VAL A 67 16.57 1.82 0.18
N SER A 68 17.15 1.78 -1.02
CA SER A 68 18.49 1.24 -1.27
C SER A 68 19.35 2.33 -1.88
N GLU A 69 20.60 2.44 -1.42
CA GLU A 69 21.56 3.42 -1.90
C GLU A 69 21.69 3.40 -3.43
N GLY A 70 21.71 4.58 -4.05
CA GLY A 70 21.85 4.75 -5.50
C GLY A 70 20.59 4.46 -6.32
N SER A 71 19.44 4.19 -5.71
CA SER A 71 18.18 3.99 -6.45
C SER A 71 17.65 5.30 -7.05
N GLY A 72 17.46 5.33 -8.36
CA GLY A 72 16.84 6.44 -9.10
C GLY A 72 15.32 6.30 -9.29
N THR A 73 14.67 5.42 -8.53
CA THR A 73 13.22 5.18 -8.66
C THR A 73 12.46 6.36 -8.04
N THR A 74 11.39 6.83 -8.68
CA THR A 74 10.52 7.90 -8.15
C THR A 74 9.24 7.33 -7.53
N LEU A 75 8.48 8.18 -6.82
CA LEU A 75 7.18 7.80 -6.26
C LEU A 75 6.25 7.32 -7.36
N TRP A 76 6.16 8.09 -8.45
CA TRP A 76 5.32 7.71 -9.58
C TRP A 76 5.75 6.39 -10.22
N ASN A 77 7.06 6.11 -10.36
CA ASN A 77 7.52 4.81 -10.88
C ASN A 77 6.99 3.63 -10.03
N ARG A 78 6.96 3.81 -8.70
CA ARG A 78 6.41 2.80 -7.78
C ARG A 78 4.88 2.70 -7.88
N LEU A 79 4.16 3.82 -7.86
CA LEU A 79 2.70 3.85 -8.02
C LEU A 79 2.26 3.26 -9.36
N ARG A 80 3.00 3.53 -10.45
CA ARG A 80 2.78 2.95 -11.76
C ARG A 80 2.95 1.43 -11.76
N THR A 81 3.90 0.90 -10.99
CA THR A 81 4.06 -0.56 -10.84
C THR A 81 2.82 -1.17 -10.19
N HIS A 82 2.24 -0.51 -9.18
CA HIS A 82 0.99 -0.94 -8.56
C HIS A 82 -0.21 -0.78 -9.49
N ARG A 83 -0.28 0.31 -10.27
CA ARG A 83 -1.34 0.54 -11.26
C ARG A 83 -1.31 -0.51 -12.38
N GLY A 84 -0.14 -0.97 -12.78
CA GLY A 84 0.02 -1.82 -13.95
C GLY A 84 -0.07 -1.06 -15.27
N ALA A 85 -0.07 -1.81 -16.37
CA ALA A 85 -0.12 -1.28 -17.73
C ALA A 85 -1.56 -0.91 -18.12
N LEU A 86 -1.70 0.18 -18.88
CA LEU A 86 -2.98 0.61 -19.47
C LEU A 86 -3.05 0.37 -20.97
N SER A 87 -2.00 -0.22 -21.56
CA SER A 87 -1.93 -0.54 -22.98
C SER A 87 -0.81 -1.55 -23.26
N GLY A 88 -0.84 -2.13 -24.46
CA GLY A 88 0.16 -3.07 -24.96
C GLY A 88 -0.14 -4.53 -24.60
N THR A 89 0.88 -5.40 -24.73
CA THR A 89 0.72 -6.86 -24.61
C THR A 89 0.11 -7.32 -23.28
N TYR A 90 0.38 -6.59 -22.19
CA TYR A 90 -0.10 -6.90 -20.83
C TYR A 90 -1.10 -5.85 -20.35
N GLU A 91 -1.86 -5.26 -21.28
CA GLU A 91 -2.91 -4.27 -20.98
C GLU A 91 -3.82 -4.74 -19.84
N ASP A 92 -4.07 -3.80 -18.93
CA ASP A 92 -4.79 -3.96 -17.67
C ASP A 92 -4.16 -4.90 -16.64
N GLY A 93 -3.11 -5.63 -17.00
CA GLY A 93 -2.29 -6.40 -16.06
C GLY A 93 -1.21 -5.56 -15.36
N GLY A 94 -0.50 -6.19 -14.44
CA GLY A 94 0.71 -5.64 -13.84
C GLY A 94 1.81 -6.68 -13.73
N ASN A 95 2.64 -6.56 -12.69
CA ASN A 95 3.77 -7.45 -12.47
C ASN A 95 3.89 -7.80 -10.99
N HIS A 96 3.23 -8.88 -10.57
CA HIS A 96 3.25 -9.36 -9.20
C HIS A 96 4.65 -9.77 -8.75
N ARG A 97 5.46 -10.33 -9.65
CA ARG A 97 6.85 -10.73 -9.35
C ARG A 97 7.76 -9.54 -9.01
N GLY A 98 7.36 -8.32 -9.38
CA GLY A 98 8.03 -7.07 -9.00
C GLY A 98 7.32 -6.28 -7.88
N SER A 99 6.21 -6.79 -7.36
CA SER A 99 5.41 -6.12 -6.34
C SER A 99 4.76 -7.12 -5.39
N VAL A 100 5.36 -7.25 -4.19
CA VAL A 100 4.80 -8.06 -3.10
C VAL A 100 3.34 -7.70 -2.83
N PHE A 101 2.93 -6.44 -2.98
CA PHE A 101 1.53 -6.07 -2.80
C PHE A 101 0.61 -6.78 -3.82
N ARG A 102 0.98 -6.75 -5.09
CA ARG A 102 0.24 -7.43 -6.17
C ARG A 102 0.26 -8.95 -5.99
N GLU A 103 1.41 -9.51 -5.61
CA GLU A 103 1.57 -10.92 -5.29
C GLU A 103 0.57 -11.36 -4.22
N ARG A 104 0.55 -10.66 -3.07
CA ARG A 104 -0.33 -11.00 -1.94
C ARG A 104 -1.82 -10.83 -2.26
N VAL A 105 -2.19 -9.80 -3.02
CA VAL A 105 -3.56 -9.63 -3.48
C VAL A 105 -3.96 -10.79 -4.41
N GLY A 106 -3.09 -11.17 -5.34
CA GLY A 106 -3.35 -12.28 -6.26
C GLY A 106 -3.42 -13.64 -5.56
N GLU A 107 -2.54 -13.91 -4.59
CA GLU A 107 -2.60 -15.11 -3.76
C GLU A 107 -3.94 -15.23 -3.05
N ALA A 108 -4.42 -14.12 -2.46
CA ALA A 108 -5.72 -14.09 -1.79
C ALA A 108 -6.89 -14.31 -2.75
N LEU A 109 -6.80 -13.79 -3.99
CA LEU A 109 -7.80 -14.07 -5.03
C LEU A 109 -7.79 -15.54 -5.47
N VAL A 110 -6.60 -16.13 -5.61
CA VAL A 110 -6.44 -17.56 -5.93
C VAL A 110 -7.09 -18.41 -4.86
N GLU A 111 -6.81 -18.13 -3.59
CA GLU A 111 -7.40 -18.88 -2.47
C GLU A 111 -8.92 -18.71 -2.40
N ARG A 112 -9.41 -17.46 -2.38
CA ARG A 112 -10.84 -17.14 -2.27
C ARG A 112 -11.69 -17.80 -3.35
N HIS A 113 -11.14 -17.94 -4.56
CA HIS A 113 -11.86 -18.44 -5.71
C HIS A 113 -11.46 -19.85 -6.14
N GLY A 114 -10.57 -20.52 -5.39
CA GLY A 114 -10.12 -21.88 -5.69
C GLY A 114 -9.39 -22.01 -7.03
N LEU A 115 -8.56 -21.03 -7.40
CA LEU A 115 -7.91 -20.94 -8.72
C LEU A 115 -6.52 -21.59 -8.77
N HIS A 116 -6.20 -22.47 -7.81
CA HIS A 116 -4.86 -23.08 -7.68
C HIS A 116 -4.47 -23.89 -8.92
N ASP A 117 -5.41 -24.59 -9.55
CA ASP A 117 -5.15 -25.36 -10.78
C ASP A 117 -4.92 -24.47 -12.00
N GLU A 118 -5.52 -23.27 -12.02
CA GLU A 118 -5.40 -22.30 -13.12
C GLU A 118 -4.13 -21.45 -13.01
N TYR A 119 -3.72 -21.11 -11.78
CA TYR A 119 -2.54 -20.28 -11.51
C TYR A 119 -1.54 -20.95 -10.55
N PRO A 120 -1.04 -22.16 -10.85
CA PRO A 120 -0.17 -22.92 -9.94
C PRO A 120 1.23 -22.31 -9.77
N GLN A 121 1.57 -21.29 -10.54
CA GLN A 121 2.87 -20.60 -10.52
C GLN A 121 2.78 -19.15 -10.00
N TRP A 122 1.60 -18.73 -9.55
CA TRP A 122 1.43 -17.40 -8.97
C TRP A 122 2.26 -17.26 -7.69
N GLY A 123 3.03 -16.17 -7.57
CA GLY A 123 3.92 -15.95 -6.43
C GLY A 123 5.17 -16.84 -6.41
N HIS A 124 5.39 -17.66 -7.46
CA HIS A 124 6.60 -18.45 -7.59
C HIS A 124 7.67 -17.71 -8.42
N GLY A 125 8.79 -17.41 -7.76
CA GLY A 125 9.99 -16.82 -8.36
C GLY A 125 9.86 -15.34 -8.71
N SER A 126 10.99 -14.71 -9.02
CA SER A 126 11.08 -13.28 -9.35
C SER A 126 11.01 -12.98 -10.84
N SER A 127 10.91 -13.99 -11.70
CA SER A 127 10.80 -13.83 -13.15
C SER A 127 10.02 -14.98 -13.80
N ALA A 128 9.47 -14.73 -14.98
CA ALA A 128 8.76 -15.72 -15.77
C ALA A 128 8.91 -15.44 -17.28
N GLY A 129 8.81 -16.51 -18.07
CA GLY A 129 8.74 -16.43 -19.53
C GLY A 129 7.53 -15.62 -20.01
N ARG A 130 7.49 -15.29 -21.29
CA ARG A 130 6.35 -14.57 -21.87
C ARG A 130 5.06 -15.38 -21.76
N ASP A 131 5.12 -16.68 -22.02
CA ASP A 131 3.93 -17.53 -22.10
C ASP A 131 3.24 -17.65 -20.75
N LEU A 132 3.98 -17.97 -19.68
CA LEU A 132 3.43 -17.99 -18.32
C LEU A 132 2.85 -16.63 -17.89
N ARG A 133 3.49 -15.52 -18.26
CA ARG A 133 2.95 -14.18 -17.96
C ARG A 133 1.65 -13.87 -18.71
N LEU A 134 1.44 -14.49 -19.88
CA LEU A 134 0.17 -14.37 -20.61
C LEU A 134 -0.90 -15.27 -20.00
N GLU A 135 -0.53 -16.46 -19.53
CA GLU A 135 -1.43 -17.36 -18.80
C GLU A 135 -1.94 -16.71 -17.50
N GLU A 136 -1.08 -15.98 -16.78
CA GLU A 136 -1.43 -15.28 -15.53
C GLU A 136 -2.08 -13.90 -15.74
N LEU A 137 -2.21 -13.43 -16.99
CA LEU A 137 -2.64 -12.06 -17.28
C LEU A 137 -4.05 -11.76 -16.77
N ASP A 138 -4.97 -12.72 -16.84
CA ASP A 138 -6.34 -12.52 -16.39
C ASP A 138 -6.42 -12.39 -14.85
N LEU A 139 -5.56 -13.08 -14.11
CA LEU A 139 -5.42 -12.85 -12.66
C LEU A 139 -4.76 -11.51 -12.36
N GLU A 140 -3.71 -11.13 -13.10
CA GLU A 140 -3.08 -9.80 -12.99
C GLU A 140 -4.09 -8.67 -13.23
N ARG A 141 -5.05 -8.84 -14.14
CA ARG A 141 -6.14 -7.86 -14.37
C ARG A 141 -7.04 -7.74 -13.15
N ARG A 142 -7.47 -8.86 -12.54
CA ARG A 142 -8.26 -8.83 -11.30
C ARG A 142 -7.49 -8.15 -10.15
N VAL A 143 -6.19 -8.40 -10.05
CA VAL A 143 -5.31 -7.73 -9.08
C VAL A 143 -5.22 -6.22 -9.37
N SER A 144 -5.06 -5.84 -10.64
CA SER A 144 -5.07 -4.43 -11.06
C SER A 144 -6.38 -3.77 -10.69
N ASP A 145 -7.53 -4.37 -10.99
CA ASP A 145 -8.85 -3.81 -10.69
C ASP A 145 -9.00 -3.54 -9.19
N TYR A 146 -8.60 -4.51 -8.35
CA TYR A 146 -8.61 -4.34 -6.90
C TYR A 146 -7.74 -3.16 -6.45
N ILE A 147 -6.48 -3.12 -6.88
CA ILE A 147 -5.51 -2.10 -6.43
C ILE A 147 -5.84 -0.72 -6.98
N ARG A 148 -6.28 -0.64 -8.24
CA ARG A 148 -6.60 0.61 -8.92
C ARG A 148 -7.77 1.34 -8.28
N ASP A 149 -8.67 0.60 -7.65
CA ASP A 149 -9.85 1.13 -7.01
C ASP A 149 -9.59 1.56 -5.54
N LEU A 150 -8.44 1.23 -4.95
CA LEU A 150 -8.13 1.69 -3.60
C LEU A 150 -7.89 3.22 -3.58
N PRO A 151 -8.60 3.97 -2.72
CA PRO A 151 -8.27 5.37 -2.46
C PRO A 151 -6.89 5.48 -1.83
N PHE A 152 -6.11 6.51 -2.17
CA PHE A 152 -4.82 6.74 -1.54
C PHE A 152 -4.47 8.23 -1.39
N LEU A 153 -3.57 8.48 -0.43
CA LEU A 153 -2.88 9.75 -0.21
C LEU A 153 -1.37 9.54 -0.34
N TRP A 154 -0.61 10.63 -0.44
CA TRP A 154 0.84 10.62 -0.45
C TRP A 154 1.38 11.85 0.30
N VAL A 155 2.61 11.75 0.80
CA VAL A 155 3.39 12.88 1.30
C VAL A 155 4.71 12.98 0.55
N ASN A 156 5.16 14.20 0.29
CA ASN A 156 6.50 14.50 -0.21
C ASN A 156 7.53 14.28 0.91
N VAL A 157 8.56 13.48 0.61
CA VAL A 157 9.69 13.24 1.53
C VAL A 157 10.90 13.01 0.64
N ASP A 158 11.60 14.08 0.29
CA ASP A 158 12.69 14.07 -0.69
C ASP A 158 14.08 13.90 -0.08
N ASP A 159 14.20 12.95 0.86
CA ASP A 159 15.47 12.61 1.49
C ASP A 159 16.29 11.61 0.65
N GLU A 160 17.58 11.44 0.97
CA GLU A 160 18.50 10.59 0.21
C GLU A 160 18.11 9.09 0.27
N PRO A 161 18.25 8.31 -0.82
CA PRO A 161 17.97 6.88 -0.81
C PRO A 161 18.87 6.13 0.18
N SER A 162 18.28 5.58 1.24
CA SER A 162 18.99 4.80 2.25
C SER A 162 17.99 3.90 3.02
N PRO A 163 18.42 2.77 3.59
CA PRO A 163 17.62 2.03 4.57
C PRO A 163 17.25 2.88 5.81
N ASP A 164 18.07 3.88 6.13
CA ASP A 164 17.86 4.83 7.22
C ASP A 164 17.17 6.13 6.74
N SER A 165 16.60 6.10 5.52
CA SER A 165 15.82 7.22 4.99
C SER A 165 14.65 7.56 5.90
N ASP A 166 14.31 8.84 5.92
CA ASP A 166 13.15 9.35 6.62
C ASP A 166 11.84 8.77 6.04
N ARG A 167 11.81 8.50 4.73
CA ARG A 167 10.76 7.68 4.10
C ARG A 167 10.61 6.29 4.72
N ALA A 168 11.72 5.58 4.96
CA ALA A 168 11.70 4.26 5.58
C ALA A 168 11.29 4.35 7.05
N TYR A 169 11.74 5.39 7.77
CA TYR A 169 11.30 5.68 9.13
C TYR A 169 9.78 5.88 9.20
N LEU A 170 9.20 6.70 8.31
CA LEU A 170 7.77 6.95 8.23
C LEU A 170 6.99 5.67 7.88
N GLU A 171 7.39 4.94 6.84
CA GLU A 171 6.74 3.68 6.44
C GLU A 171 6.69 2.70 7.62
N ARG A 172 7.85 2.40 8.21
CA ARG A 172 7.96 1.46 9.33
C ARG A 172 7.08 1.84 10.50
N ASN A 173 7.20 3.08 10.98
CA ASN A 173 6.53 3.50 12.21
C ASN A 173 5.02 3.68 12.02
N VAL A 174 4.55 4.11 10.85
CA VAL A 174 3.12 4.17 10.57
C VAL A 174 2.53 2.75 10.50
N ILE A 175 3.22 1.79 9.84
CA ILE A 175 2.79 0.39 9.82
C ILE A 175 2.72 -0.18 11.24
N ALA A 176 3.78 0.01 12.04
CA ALA A 176 3.83 -0.45 13.42
C ALA A 176 2.69 0.13 14.27
N LEU A 177 2.34 1.41 14.07
CA LEU A 177 1.24 2.05 14.81
C LEU A 177 -0.13 1.44 14.47
N VAL A 178 -0.39 1.23 13.18
CA VAL A 178 -1.71 0.81 12.67
C VAL A 178 -1.92 -0.71 12.63
N SER A 179 -0.86 -1.49 12.81
CA SER A 179 -0.92 -2.96 12.80
C SER A 179 -1.62 -3.51 14.05
N ASN A 180 -2.54 -4.46 13.87
CA ASN A 180 -3.13 -5.26 14.95
C ASN A 180 -2.35 -6.56 15.26
N TYR A 181 -1.18 -6.76 14.67
CA TYR A 181 -0.45 -8.02 14.83
C TYR A 181 0.09 -8.15 16.26
N GLY A 182 -0.38 -9.17 16.99
CA GLY A 182 0.07 -9.43 18.36
C GLY A 182 -0.51 -8.49 19.41
N GLU A 183 -1.41 -7.59 19.03
CA GLU A 183 -2.05 -6.59 19.88
C GLU A 183 -3.57 -6.84 19.98
N ASP A 184 -4.21 -6.23 20.97
CA ASP A 184 -5.68 -6.15 20.98
C ASP A 184 -6.16 -5.34 19.75
N PRO A 185 -7.07 -5.89 18.92
CA PRO A 185 -7.44 -5.24 17.67
C PRO A 185 -8.17 -3.91 17.88
N ILE A 186 -7.64 -2.85 17.27
CA ILE A 186 -8.34 -1.59 17.05
C ILE A 186 -8.76 -1.55 15.58
N ASP A 187 -10.00 -1.15 15.29
CA ASP A 187 -10.56 -1.17 13.95
C ASP A 187 -10.33 -2.54 13.25
N PRO A 188 -10.87 -3.66 13.77
CA PRO A 188 -10.71 -4.96 13.14
C PRO A 188 -11.33 -4.99 11.73
N ARG A 189 -10.77 -5.81 10.84
CA ARG A 189 -11.23 -5.91 9.45
C ARG A 189 -12.64 -6.48 9.35
N ASP A 190 -13.39 -6.06 8.33
CA ASP A 190 -14.64 -6.73 7.94
C ASP A 190 -14.34 -8.19 7.54
N ALA A 191 -15.22 -9.11 7.92
CA ALA A 191 -15.06 -10.54 7.66
C ALA A 191 -14.89 -10.88 6.16
N ARG A 192 -15.32 -10.00 5.25
CA ARG A 192 -15.20 -10.16 3.80
C ARG A 192 -13.91 -9.54 3.23
N TRP A 193 -13.06 -8.92 4.05
CA TRP A 193 -11.80 -8.36 3.58
C TRP A 193 -10.94 -9.45 2.90
N LEU A 194 -10.50 -9.18 1.68
CA LEU A 194 -9.69 -10.10 0.86
C LEU A 194 -8.42 -10.58 1.56
N GLY A 195 -7.82 -9.75 2.41
CA GLY A 195 -6.62 -10.15 3.14
C GLY A 195 -6.83 -11.29 4.13
N HIS A 196 -8.05 -11.73 4.42
CA HIS A 196 -8.29 -12.95 5.20
C HIS A 196 -7.93 -14.24 4.44
N ASP A 197 -7.96 -14.21 3.10
CA ASP A 197 -7.71 -15.36 2.23
C ASP A 197 -6.23 -15.52 1.83
N THR A 198 -5.34 -14.61 2.25
CA THR A 198 -3.89 -14.79 2.03
C THR A 198 -3.33 -15.88 2.94
N SER A 199 -2.25 -16.55 2.53
CA SER A 199 -1.49 -17.49 3.36
C SER A 199 -0.62 -16.79 4.44
N SER A 200 -0.35 -15.49 4.28
CA SER A 200 0.44 -14.70 5.24
C SER A 200 -0.31 -14.40 6.53
N GLU A 201 0.13 -14.99 7.64
CA GLU A 201 -0.41 -14.70 8.97
C GLU A 201 -0.25 -13.21 9.33
N LYS A 202 0.89 -12.61 8.95
CA LYS A 202 1.18 -11.20 9.18
C LYS A 202 0.12 -10.29 8.57
N ILE A 203 -0.32 -10.56 7.33
CA ILE A 203 -1.39 -9.79 6.68
C ILE A 203 -2.74 -10.03 7.37
N ARG A 204 -3.11 -11.30 7.59
CA ARG A 204 -4.40 -11.66 8.21
C ARG A 204 -4.58 -11.01 9.58
N ARG A 205 -3.54 -11.01 10.41
CA ARG A 205 -3.60 -10.55 11.81
C ARG A 205 -3.32 -9.05 11.97
N SER A 206 -2.46 -8.45 11.15
CA SER A 206 -2.25 -7.00 11.19
C SER A 206 -3.44 -6.22 10.63
N GLY A 207 -4.19 -6.81 9.71
CA GLY A 207 -5.21 -6.11 8.95
C GLY A 207 -4.62 -5.16 7.89
N LEU A 208 -3.37 -5.38 7.47
CA LEU A 208 -2.67 -4.56 6.47
C LEU A 208 -2.13 -5.43 5.35
N TRP A 209 -2.05 -4.90 4.14
CA TRP A 209 -1.32 -5.50 3.03
C TRP A 209 0.20 -5.25 3.14
N ASN A 210 0.72 -5.16 4.36
CA ASN A 210 2.14 -5.08 4.70
C ASN A 210 2.55 -6.38 5.41
N VAL A 211 3.77 -6.83 5.17
CA VAL A 211 4.36 -7.99 5.87
C VAL A 211 5.46 -7.51 6.80
N ASP A 212 6.31 -6.63 6.31
CA ASP A 212 7.35 -5.99 7.12
C ASP A 212 6.75 -4.95 8.07
N HIS A 213 7.42 -4.73 9.20
CA HIS A 213 7.13 -3.72 10.22
C HIS A 213 5.83 -3.89 11.03
N VAL A 214 5.00 -4.90 10.73
CA VAL A 214 3.71 -5.11 11.43
C VAL A 214 3.86 -5.55 12.88
N ASP A 215 5.01 -6.12 13.25
CA ASP A 215 5.36 -6.64 14.57
C ASP A 215 6.42 -5.79 15.29
N GLU A 216 6.70 -4.59 14.76
CA GLU A 216 7.69 -3.68 15.32
C GLU A 216 7.06 -2.66 16.27
N ALA A 217 7.89 -2.05 17.12
CA ALA A 217 7.46 -0.97 18.00
C ALA A 217 7.41 0.36 17.25
N CYS A 218 6.31 1.10 17.39
CA CYS A 218 6.17 2.45 16.87
C CYS A 218 6.85 3.47 17.79
N ASP A 219 7.78 4.25 17.23
CA ASP A 219 8.29 5.48 17.81
C ASP A 219 7.20 6.57 17.80
N PRO A 220 6.75 7.08 18.97
CA PRO A 220 5.72 8.12 19.04
C PRO A 220 6.05 9.41 18.29
N ALA A 221 7.33 9.73 18.05
CA ALA A 221 7.75 10.93 17.33
C ALA A 221 7.33 10.90 15.85
N VAL A 222 6.97 9.73 15.30
CA VAL A 222 6.52 9.59 13.91
C VAL A 222 5.35 10.52 13.57
N LEU A 223 4.45 10.79 14.51
CA LEU A 223 3.27 11.62 14.24
C LEU A 223 3.65 13.11 14.04
N ASP A 224 4.70 13.57 14.71
CA ASP A 224 5.23 14.91 14.49
C ASP A 224 5.89 14.96 13.10
N ARG A 225 6.65 13.93 12.74
CA ARG A 225 7.28 13.85 11.41
C ARG A 225 6.27 13.73 10.27
N VAL A 226 5.18 12.97 10.43
CA VAL A 226 4.07 12.92 9.47
C VAL A 226 3.47 14.32 9.30
N SER A 227 3.24 15.03 10.41
CA SER A 227 2.71 16.40 10.36
C SER A 227 3.63 17.34 9.58
N GLU A 228 4.94 17.26 9.77
CA GLU A 228 5.93 18.03 9.01
C GLU A 228 5.90 17.68 7.52
N ALA A 229 5.89 16.38 7.18
CA ALA A 229 5.84 15.92 5.79
C ALA A 229 4.57 16.38 5.06
N ILE A 230 3.43 16.49 5.76
CA ILE A 230 2.20 17.06 5.19
C ILE A 230 2.39 18.53 4.80
N VAL A 231 3.07 19.32 5.63
CA VAL A 231 3.37 20.73 5.33
C VAL A 231 4.34 20.86 4.15
N GLU A 232 5.29 19.93 4.02
CA GLU A 232 6.29 19.86 2.93
C GLU A 232 5.71 19.32 1.61
N THR A 233 4.50 18.79 1.63
CA THR A 233 3.83 18.27 0.44
C THR A 233 3.18 19.44 -0.28
N ASP A 234 3.64 19.80 -1.47
CA ASP A 234 2.98 20.85 -2.24
C ASP A 234 1.56 20.41 -2.65
N SER A 235 0.61 21.35 -2.59
CA SER A 235 -0.72 21.13 -3.18
C SER A 235 -0.58 21.05 -4.71
N PRO A 236 -1.20 20.05 -5.37
CA PRO A 236 -1.23 19.95 -6.83
C PRO A 236 -2.03 21.08 -7.48
#